data_AF-G0UFL5-F1
#
_entry.id   AF-G0UFL5-F1
#
_cell.length_a   1.000
_cell.length_b   1.000
_cell.length_c   1.000
_cell.angle_alpha   90.00
_cell.angle_beta   90.00
_cell.angle_gamma   90.00
#
_symmetry.space_group_name_H-M   'P 1'
#
loop_
_entity.id
_entity.type
_entity.pdbx_description
1 polymer ?
#
loop_
_entity_poly.entity_id
_entity_poly.type
_entity_poly.pdbx_seq_one_letter_code
_entity_poly.pdbx_strand_id
1 'polypeptide(L)'
;MTVKSKVKRFLKYSHIGKSTNDWKNKNVIVFGDSIVAGQELVREETPYRDVVYAKLASYYLHAHKLENFAETGTGQFKGQHNLDQLAGWTHSFEGSIQHYCQEIRQADVVLIAYGNNDWKQPNPDGSLHTLDEVKVKLRENIQRIRRINRHIQLVGVLETLAFRKHKPAWHLEGPNGFTYEEMLSAFIEVYEECQVPIFDIRDYHLGNHMDEYVDDRDHFTLAMHKQIAVSLEDFVYHKYQTPVDRLGETIKIVFKGELFKDSEIHQKMFEKIRKLDQLGKQTEVLCFMMDVDFNNKIKRFIDINSLPKNIKITNIYQYYAYPFRYSNNSETLLLKKSTLYNKHGSEFVRFIDEQLTLYDSFKGRWTKPMTQEQFYKYWLQHYISMKDEVLIFKEGKFERVHPLQLHN
;
A
#
# COMPACT_ATOMS: atom_id res chain seq x y z
N MET A 1 -2.49 -38.69 13.01
CA MET A 1 -1.28 -38.66 12.17
C MET A 1 -1.41 -37.53 11.15
N THR A 2 -0.99 -36.30 11.49
CA THR A 2 -1.27 -35.13 10.64
C THR A 2 -0.20 -34.03 10.71
N VAL A 3 0.89 -34.27 11.44
CA VAL A 3 1.99 -33.29 11.62
C VAL A 3 3.05 -33.41 10.51
N LYS A 4 3.14 -34.57 9.84
CA LYS A 4 4.16 -34.84 8.80
C LYS A 4 3.90 -34.15 7.45
N SER A 5 2.71 -33.61 7.16
CA SER A 5 2.40 -32.99 5.86
C SER A 5 2.80 -31.51 5.79
N LYS A 6 2.63 -30.73 6.86
CA LYS A 6 2.99 -29.30 6.90
C LYS A 6 4.51 -29.08 6.75
N VAL A 7 5.32 -29.90 7.42
CA VAL A 7 6.79 -29.83 7.36
C VAL A 7 7.32 -30.21 5.96
N LYS A 8 6.69 -31.19 5.29
CA LYS A 8 7.04 -31.56 3.90
C LYS A 8 6.67 -30.46 2.88
N ARG A 9 5.62 -29.67 3.13
CA ARG A 9 5.23 -28.54 2.26
C ARG A 9 6.23 -27.38 2.39
N PHE A 10 6.74 -27.13 3.60
CA PHE A 10 7.78 -26.12 3.86
C PHE A 10 9.13 -26.46 3.21
N LEU A 11 9.51 -27.75 3.21
CA LEU A 11 10.78 -28.22 2.63
C LEU A 11 10.77 -28.35 1.09
N LYS A 12 9.60 -28.34 0.44
CA LYS A 12 9.52 -28.51 -1.03
C LYS A 12 9.84 -27.23 -1.82
N TYR A 13 9.89 -26.08 -1.15
CA TYR A 13 10.10 -24.76 -1.77
C TYR A 13 11.36 -24.03 -1.29
N SER A 14 12.17 -24.66 -0.41
CA SER A 14 13.49 -24.13 0.02
C SER A 14 14.55 -24.09 -1.10
N HIS A 15 14.21 -24.53 -2.31
CA HIS A 15 15.06 -24.48 -3.50
C HIS A 15 14.72 -23.34 -4.47
N ILE A 16 13.77 -22.45 -4.14
CA ILE A 16 13.60 -21.20 -4.89
C ILE A 16 14.83 -20.34 -4.56
N GLY A 17 15.77 -20.31 -5.50
CA GLY A 17 17.11 -19.75 -5.34
C GLY A 17 17.08 -18.32 -4.79
N LYS A 18 18.18 -17.94 -4.12
CA LYS A 18 18.42 -16.60 -3.58
C LYS A 18 17.93 -15.54 -4.57
N SER A 19 16.75 -14.96 -4.36
CA SER A 19 16.30 -13.84 -5.18
C SER A 19 17.32 -12.75 -4.98
N THR A 20 17.99 -12.33 -6.05
CA THR A 20 18.77 -11.12 -5.99
C THR A 20 17.76 -9.97 -5.83
N ASN A 21 17.90 -9.19 -4.77
CA ASN A 21 17.05 -8.05 -4.42
C ASN A 21 17.38 -6.86 -5.32
N ASP A 22 17.39 -7.12 -6.62
CA ASP A 22 17.87 -6.26 -7.69
C ASP A 22 17.27 -6.77 -9.01
N TRP A 23 16.78 -5.87 -9.85
CA TRP A 23 16.32 -6.23 -11.20
C TRP A 23 17.32 -5.84 -12.28
N LYS A 24 18.53 -5.41 -11.92
CA LYS A 24 19.56 -5.07 -12.88
C LYS A 24 19.76 -6.18 -13.91
N ASN A 25 19.61 -5.83 -15.18
CA ASN A 25 19.69 -6.73 -16.33
C ASN A 25 18.68 -7.89 -16.36
N LYS A 26 17.58 -7.82 -15.59
CA LYS A 26 16.51 -8.83 -15.62
C LYS A 26 15.49 -8.55 -16.71
N ASN A 27 14.90 -9.60 -17.25
CA ASN A 27 13.69 -9.57 -18.06
C ASN A 27 12.47 -9.56 -17.15
N VAL A 28 11.74 -8.45 -17.13
CA VAL A 28 10.52 -8.30 -16.34
C VAL A 28 9.31 -8.44 -17.25
N ILE A 29 8.31 -9.20 -16.82
CA ILE A 29 7.00 -9.18 -17.47
C ILE A 29 5.92 -8.81 -16.46
N VAL A 30 4.87 -8.14 -16.93
CA VAL A 30 3.74 -7.79 -16.08
C VAL A 30 2.44 -8.28 -16.71
N PHE A 31 1.66 -8.98 -15.89
CA PHE A 31 0.25 -9.25 -16.16
C PHE A 31 -0.57 -8.35 -15.24
N GLY A 32 -1.58 -7.70 -15.79
CA GLY A 32 -2.46 -6.84 -15.02
C GLY A 32 -3.62 -6.29 -15.83
N ASP A 33 -4.30 -5.29 -15.27
CA ASP A 33 -5.48 -4.70 -15.88
C ASP A 33 -5.24 -3.30 -16.48
N SER A 34 -6.31 -2.51 -16.68
CA SER A 34 -6.25 -1.17 -17.26
C SER A 34 -5.32 -0.20 -16.51
N ILE A 35 -5.14 -0.37 -15.20
CA ILE A 35 -4.28 0.48 -14.38
C ILE A 35 -2.82 0.32 -14.82
N VAL A 36 -2.40 -0.91 -15.11
CA VAL A 36 -1.00 -1.21 -15.51
C VAL A 36 -0.83 -1.22 -17.02
N ALA A 37 -1.91 -1.45 -17.78
CA ALA A 37 -1.90 -1.30 -19.24
C ALA A 37 -1.71 0.18 -19.65
N GLY A 38 -2.09 1.12 -18.77
CA GLY A 38 -1.99 2.55 -19.01
C GLY A 38 -3.04 3.05 -20.00
N GLN A 39 -4.31 2.70 -19.73
CA GLN A 39 -5.42 2.92 -20.65
C GLN A 39 -5.53 4.37 -21.18
N GLU A 40 -5.90 4.45 -22.46
CA GLU A 40 -5.98 5.62 -23.34
C GLU A 40 -7.15 6.59 -23.07
N LEU A 41 -7.91 6.46 -21.98
CA LEU A 41 -9.23 7.10 -21.87
C LEU A 41 -9.59 7.57 -20.47
N VAL A 42 -9.02 8.69 -20.01
CA VAL A 42 -9.75 9.61 -19.10
C VAL A 42 -9.33 11.06 -19.37
N ARG A 43 -10.29 11.86 -19.90
CA ARG A 43 -10.33 13.34 -19.96
C ARG A 43 -9.04 14.06 -20.36
N GLU A 44 -8.84 14.26 -21.67
CA GLU A 44 -7.89 15.23 -22.26
C GLU A 44 -6.41 15.06 -21.90
N GLU A 45 -6.03 14.11 -21.05
CA GLU A 45 -4.65 13.80 -20.74
C GLU A 45 -4.08 12.75 -21.71
N THR A 46 -2.82 12.96 -22.10
CA THR A 46 -2.11 12.06 -23.03
C THR A 46 -1.96 10.67 -22.39
N PRO A 47 -2.20 9.58 -23.12
CA PRO A 47 -2.03 8.23 -22.61
C PRO A 47 -0.64 8.04 -21.98
N TYR A 48 -0.63 7.55 -20.75
CA TYR A 48 0.59 7.37 -19.97
C TYR A 48 1.16 5.96 -20.07
N ARG A 49 0.89 5.23 -21.17
CA ARG A 49 1.34 3.84 -21.38
C ARG A 49 2.84 3.66 -21.15
N ASP A 50 3.64 4.67 -21.48
CA ASP A 50 5.10 4.65 -21.29
C ASP A 50 5.57 5.00 -19.88
N VAL A 51 4.68 5.48 -19.01
CA VAL A 51 4.99 6.00 -17.68
C VAL A 51 4.09 5.41 -16.59
N VAL A 52 3.48 4.25 -16.84
CA VAL A 52 2.83 3.43 -15.80
C VAL A 52 3.86 2.93 -14.78
N TYR A 53 3.40 2.70 -13.55
CA TYR A 53 4.28 2.45 -12.41
C TYR A 53 5.23 1.26 -12.63
N ALA A 54 4.75 0.17 -13.26
CA ALA A 54 5.56 -1.03 -13.48
C ALA A 54 6.74 -0.78 -14.43
N LYS A 55 6.50 0.02 -15.48
CA LYS A 55 7.53 0.41 -16.46
C LYS A 55 8.56 1.36 -15.84
N LEU A 56 8.10 2.36 -15.09
CA LEU A 56 8.97 3.28 -14.37
C LEU A 56 9.83 2.57 -13.33
N ALA A 57 9.24 1.68 -12.50
CA ALA A 57 9.98 0.92 -11.49
C ALA A 57 11.04 0.03 -12.13
N SER A 58 10.71 -0.62 -13.25
CA SER A 58 11.68 -1.45 -13.99
C SER A 58 12.85 -0.63 -14.52
N TYR A 59 12.59 0.60 -14.96
CA TYR A 59 13.66 1.53 -15.36
C TYR A 59 14.54 1.94 -14.16
N TYR A 60 13.94 2.30 -13.02
CA TYR A 60 14.68 2.67 -11.81
C TYR A 60 15.54 1.51 -11.27
N LEU A 61 15.01 0.29 -11.31
CA LEU A 61 15.71 -0.94 -10.92
C LEU A 61 16.67 -1.47 -12.00
N HIS A 62 16.92 -0.71 -13.07
CA HIS A 62 17.85 -1.05 -14.15
C HIS A 62 17.56 -2.40 -14.84
N ALA A 63 16.29 -2.78 -14.96
CA ALA A 63 15.88 -3.96 -15.72
C ALA A 63 16.38 -3.88 -17.17
N HIS A 64 16.71 -5.04 -17.76
CA HIS A 64 17.11 -5.09 -19.16
C HIS A 64 15.94 -4.70 -20.07
N LYS A 65 14.75 -5.25 -19.79
CA LYS A 65 13.50 -4.92 -20.47
C LYS A 65 12.30 -5.19 -19.56
N LEU A 66 11.20 -4.51 -19.87
CA LEU A 66 9.87 -4.84 -19.38
C LEU A 66 8.93 -5.11 -20.57
N GLU A 67 8.24 -6.25 -20.55
CA GLU A 67 7.13 -6.55 -21.45
C GLU A 67 5.81 -6.45 -20.68
N ASN A 68 4.89 -5.64 -21.18
CA ASN A 68 3.62 -5.36 -20.53
C ASN A 68 2.49 -6.11 -21.24
N PHE A 69 1.97 -7.15 -20.59
CA PHE A 69 0.86 -7.99 -21.06
C PHE A 69 -0.44 -7.66 -20.33
N ALA A 70 -0.54 -6.47 -19.73
CA ALA A 70 -1.76 -6.02 -19.07
C ALA A 70 -2.86 -5.71 -20.10
N GLU A 71 -4.09 -6.11 -19.77
CA GLU A 71 -5.26 -5.99 -20.63
C GLU A 71 -6.43 -5.33 -19.87
N THR A 72 -7.06 -4.33 -20.49
CA THR A 72 -8.20 -3.61 -19.89
C THR A 72 -9.36 -4.57 -19.61
N GLY A 73 -9.93 -4.50 -18.39
CA GLY A 73 -11.08 -5.33 -18.02
C GLY A 73 -10.74 -6.77 -17.64
N THR A 74 -9.46 -7.12 -17.59
CA THR A 74 -9.01 -8.48 -17.23
C THR A 74 -8.77 -8.59 -15.72
N GLY A 75 -9.12 -9.75 -15.16
CA GLY A 75 -8.76 -10.21 -13.82
C GLY A 75 -8.30 -11.67 -13.86
N GLN A 76 -8.50 -12.40 -12.76
CA GLN A 76 -8.49 -13.87 -12.80
C GLN A 76 -9.52 -14.38 -13.81
N PHE A 77 -10.68 -13.72 -13.84
CA PHE A 77 -11.71 -13.88 -14.86
C PHE A 77 -11.65 -12.74 -15.88
N LYS A 78 -12.15 -12.99 -17.09
CA LYS A 78 -12.33 -11.92 -18.07
C LYS A 78 -13.60 -11.17 -17.71
N GLY A 79 -13.52 -9.87 -17.46
CA GLY A 79 -14.71 -9.06 -17.24
C GLY A 79 -15.42 -8.68 -18.54
N GLN A 80 -16.65 -8.21 -18.44
CA GLN A 80 -17.35 -7.60 -19.57
C GLN A 80 -16.70 -6.26 -19.94
N HIS A 81 -16.21 -6.13 -21.18
CA HIS A 81 -15.71 -4.86 -21.69
C HIS A 81 -16.17 -4.56 -23.11
N ASN A 82 -16.68 -3.34 -23.32
CA ASN A 82 -17.22 -2.92 -24.63
C ASN A 82 -16.15 -2.86 -25.74
N LEU A 83 -14.87 -2.81 -25.39
CA LEU A 83 -13.76 -2.82 -26.36
C LEU A 83 -13.34 -4.22 -26.82
N ASP A 84 -13.90 -5.29 -26.24
CA ASP A 84 -13.55 -6.67 -26.60
C ASP A 84 -13.70 -6.95 -28.09
N GLN A 85 -14.73 -6.37 -28.71
CA GLN A 85 -15.02 -6.54 -30.14
C GLN A 85 -14.12 -5.69 -31.05
N LEU A 86 -13.46 -4.66 -30.51
CA LEU A 86 -12.69 -3.68 -31.28
C LEU A 86 -11.16 -3.91 -31.16
N ALA A 87 -10.69 -4.31 -29.98
CA ALA A 87 -9.26 -4.43 -29.70
C ALA A 87 -8.73 -5.88 -29.78
N GLY A 88 -9.61 -6.88 -29.91
CA GLY A 88 -9.25 -8.30 -29.90
C GLY A 88 -8.77 -8.82 -28.54
N TRP A 89 -8.91 -8.01 -27.48
CA TRP A 89 -8.57 -8.38 -26.11
C TRP A 89 -9.56 -9.43 -25.61
N THR A 90 -9.07 -10.66 -25.39
CA THR A 90 -9.92 -11.83 -25.18
C THR A 90 -9.48 -12.70 -24.02
N HIS A 91 -8.44 -12.33 -23.30
CA HIS A 91 -7.81 -13.26 -22.37
C HIS A 91 -8.23 -12.99 -20.91
N SER A 92 -8.64 -14.05 -20.23
CA SER A 92 -8.47 -14.15 -18.79
C SER A 92 -6.98 -14.26 -18.45
N PHE A 93 -6.60 -14.11 -17.18
CA PHE A 93 -5.19 -14.31 -16.80
C PHE A 93 -4.64 -15.69 -17.22
N GLU A 94 -5.47 -16.74 -17.12
CA GLU A 94 -5.10 -18.07 -17.63
C GLU A 94 -4.81 -18.05 -19.14
N GLY A 95 -5.64 -17.37 -19.92
CA GLY A 95 -5.45 -17.20 -21.36
C GLY A 95 -4.15 -16.45 -21.68
N SER A 96 -3.84 -15.37 -20.95
CA SER A 96 -2.62 -14.60 -21.13
C SER A 96 -1.38 -15.46 -20.81
N ILE A 97 -1.42 -16.28 -19.76
CA ILE A 97 -0.33 -17.22 -19.44
C ILE A 97 -0.09 -18.23 -20.57
N GLN A 98 -1.17 -18.73 -21.19
CA GLN A 98 -1.05 -19.68 -22.31
C GLN A 98 -0.49 -19.01 -23.55
N HIS A 99 -0.96 -17.80 -23.86
CA HIS A 99 -0.52 -17.03 -25.02
C HIS A 99 0.95 -16.63 -24.92
N TYR A 100 1.36 -16.06 -23.77
CA TYR A 100 2.72 -15.55 -23.54
C TYR A 100 3.65 -16.57 -22.85
N CYS A 101 3.46 -17.86 -23.14
CA CYS A 101 4.20 -18.94 -22.48
C CYS A 101 5.72 -18.89 -22.77
N GLN A 102 6.13 -18.42 -23.96
CA GLN A 102 7.55 -18.30 -24.30
C GLN A 102 8.24 -17.17 -23.54
N GLU A 103 7.55 -16.06 -23.39
CA GLU A 103 7.99 -14.86 -22.67
C GLU A 103 8.14 -15.19 -21.19
N ILE A 104 7.20 -15.95 -20.60
CA ILE A 104 7.32 -16.48 -19.23
C ILE A 104 8.57 -17.36 -19.05
N ARG A 105 8.94 -18.18 -20.05
CA ARG A 105 10.16 -19.02 -19.97
C ARG A 105 11.44 -18.20 -19.93
N GLN A 106 11.45 -17.02 -20.54
CA GLN A 106 12.62 -16.14 -20.64
C GLN A 106 12.65 -15.03 -19.59
N ALA A 107 11.53 -14.81 -18.90
CA ALA A 107 11.41 -13.83 -17.83
C ALA A 107 12.21 -14.26 -16.60
N ASP A 108 12.73 -13.26 -15.88
CA ASP A 108 13.33 -13.43 -14.56
C ASP A 108 12.35 -13.01 -13.46
N VAL A 109 11.50 -12.02 -13.75
CA VAL A 109 10.49 -11.47 -12.83
C VAL A 109 9.12 -11.40 -13.50
N VAL A 110 8.08 -11.78 -12.78
CA VAL A 110 6.67 -11.57 -13.16
C VAL A 110 5.99 -10.74 -12.09
N LEU A 111 5.36 -9.65 -12.52
CA LEU A 111 4.40 -8.90 -11.71
C LEU A 111 2.97 -9.38 -12.02
N ILE A 112 2.17 -9.61 -10.98
CA ILE A 112 0.76 -9.99 -11.09
C ILE A 112 -0.07 -8.88 -10.43
N ALA A 113 -0.70 -8.03 -11.24
CA ALA A 113 -1.44 -6.83 -10.82
C ALA A 113 -2.91 -6.90 -11.25
N TYR A 114 -3.67 -7.79 -10.61
CA TYR A 114 -5.09 -8.01 -10.87
C TYR A 114 -5.90 -7.88 -9.57
N GLY A 115 -7.22 -7.79 -9.71
CA GLY A 115 -8.19 -7.94 -8.62
C GLY A 115 -9.40 -7.02 -8.78
N ASN A 116 -9.21 -5.80 -9.24
CA ASN A 116 -10.28 -4.81 -9.33
C ASN A 116 -11.43 -5.25 -10.27
N ASN A 117 -11.11 -5.85 -11.42
CA ASN A 117 -12.13 -6.41 -12.32
C ASN A 117 -12.81 -7.67 -11.75
N ASP A 118 -12.10 -8.51 -11.01
CA ASP A 118 -12.69 -9.68 -10.35
C ASP A 118 -13.75 -9.29 -9.32
N TRP A 119 -13.63 -8.11 -8.71
CA TRP A 119 -14.66 -7.58 -7.82
C TRP A 119 -15.82 -6.89 -8.57
N LYS A 120 -15.52 -6.01 -9.55
CA LYS A 120 -16.52 -5.10 -10.13
C LYS A 120 -17.25 -5.62 -11.37
N GLN A 121 -16.77 -6.69 -12.01
CA GLN A 121 -17.31 -7.18 -13.28
C GLN A 121 -17.78 -8.65 -13.18
N PRO A 122 -18.99 -8.96 -13.65
CA PRO A 122 -19.36 -10.32 -14.05
C PRO A 122 -18.49 -10.84 -15.20
N ASN A 123 -18.54 -12.15 -15.44
CA ASN A 123 -17.97 -12.79 -16.62
C ASN A 123 -18.61 -12.27 -17.93
N PRO A 124 -18.00 -12.51 -19.10
CA PRO A 124 -18.47 -11.95 -20.37
C PRO A 124 -19.90 -12.39 -20.71
N ASP A 125 -20.27 -13.61 -20.31
CA ASP A 125 -21.61 -14.19 -20.47
C ASP A 125 -22.63 -13.73 -19.42
N GLY A 126 -22.22 -12.87 -18.48
CA GLY A 126 -23.05 -12.35 -17.39
C GLY A 126 -23.12 -13.28 -16.17
N SER A 127 -22.43 -14.43 -16.20
CA SER A 127 -22.31 -15.28 -15.01
C SER A 127 -21.48 -14.61 -13.92
N LEU A 128 -21.79 -14.94 -12.66
CA LEU A 128 -21.08 -14.45 -11.49
C LEU A 128 -20.06 -15.50 -11.03
N HIS A 129 -19.01 -15.05 -10.35
CA HIS A 129 -18.04 -15.92 -9.70
C HIS A 129 -17.90 -15.59 -8.21
N THR A 130 -17.45 -16.56 -7.43
CA THR A 130 -17.29 -16.47 -5.98
C THR A 130 -15.85 -16.15 -5.58
N LEU A 131 -15.65 -15.73 -4.32
CA LEU A 131 -14.31 -15.53 -3.75
C LEU A 131 -13.47 -16.82 -3.79
N ASP A 132 -14.08 -17.98 -3.55
CA ASP A 132 -13.36 -19.26 -3.58
C ASP A 132 -12.86 -19.59 -5.00
N GLU A 133 -13.66 -19.31 -6.02
CA GLU A 133 -13.25 -19.49 -7.42
C GLU A 133 -12.10 -18.56 -7.81
N VAL A 134 -12.14 -17.29 -7.37
CA VAL A 134 -11.02 -16.34 -7.51
C VAL A 134 -9.76 -16.89 -6.87
N LYS A 135 -9.84 -17.41 -5.64
CA LYS A 135 -8.69 -18.00 -4.93
C LYS A 135 -8.14 -19.21 -5.65
N VAL A 136 -9.00 -20.10 -6.12
CA VAL A 136 -8.62 -21.30 -6.89
C VAL A 136 -7.89 -20.88 -8.16
N LYS A 137 -8.46 -19.99 -8.96
CA LYS A 137 -7.85 -19.53 -10.22
C LYS A 137 -6.50 -18.84 -10.01
N LEU A 138 -6.38 -17.94 -9.05
CA LEU A 138 -5.10 -17.29 -8.73
C LEU A 138 -4.02 -18.31 -8.34
N ARG A 139 -4.36 -19.26 -7.47
CA ARG A 139 -3.45 -20.34 -7.05
C ARG A 139 -3.02 -21.19 -8.24
N GLU A 140 -3.95 -21.58 -9.10
CA GLU A 140 -3.67 -22.37 -10.29
C GLU A 140 -2.76 -21.63 -11.28
N ASN A 141 -3.03 -20.34 -11.51
CA ASN A 141 -2.25 -19.50 -12.41
C ASN A 141 -0.81 -19.28 -11.91
N ILE A 142 -0.64 -19.00 -10.61
CA ILE A 142 0.70 -18.93 -9.98
C ILE A 142 1.46 -20.25 -10.16
N GLN A 143 0.79 -21.38 -9.93
CA GLN A 143 1.42 -22.69 -10.12
C GLN A 143 1.74 -22.96 -11.60
N ARG A 144 0.89 -22.53 -12.53
CA ARG A 144 1.10 -22.67 -13.97
C ARG A 144 2.34 -21.89 -14.41
N ILE A 145 2.48 -20.63 -14.00
CA ILE A 145 3.68 -19.82 -14.28
C ILE A 145 4.94 -20.52 -13.74
N ARG A 146 4.92 -21.00 -12.48
CA ARG A 146 6.05 -21.73 -11.89
C ARG A 146 6.37 -23.08 -12.57
N ARG A 147 5.38 -23.72 -13.19
CA ARG A 147 5.61 -24.93 -14.01
C ARG A 147 6.29 -24.59 -15.33
N ILE A 148 5.95 -23.45 -15.94
CA ILE A 148 6.57 -22.95 -17.16
C ILE A 148 8.02 -22.52 -16.89
N ASN A 149 8.25 -21.79 -15.79
CA ASN A 149 9.57 -21.32 -15.37
C ASN A 149 9.75 -21.51 -13.86
N ARG A 150 10.63 -22.45 -13.46
CA ARG A 150 10.88 -22.79 -12.05
C ARG A 150 11.75 -21.79 -11.30
N HIS A 151 12.48 -20.93 -12.02
CA HIS A 151 13.40 -19.95 -11.44
C HIS A 151 12.78 -18.56 -11.35
N ILE A 152 11.56 -18.39 -11.87
CA ILE A 152 10.89 -17.11 -11.93
C ILE A 152 10.65 -16.52 -10.54
N GLN A 153 10.94 -15.24 -10.41
CA GLN A 153 10.53 -14.45 -9.27
C GLN A 153 9.13 -13.88 -9.51
N LEU A 154 8.18 -14.26 -8.66
CA LEU A 154 6.82 -13.68 -8.70
C LEU A 154 6.71 -12.55 -7.69
N VAL A 155 5.99 -11.49 -8.04
CA VAL A 155 5.53 -10.45 -7.12
C VAL A 155 4.05 -10.22 -7.36
N GLY A 156 3.26 -10.37 -6.31
CA GLY A 156 1.86 -9.96 -6.32
C GLY A 156 1.78 -8.47 -6.05
N VAL A 157 1.08 -7.73 -6.89
CA VAL A 157 0.78 -6.31 -6.67
C VAL A 157 -0.67 -6.22 -6.21
N LEU A 158 -0.88 -5.66 -5.02
CA LEU A 158 -2.21 -5.33 -4.55
C LEU A 158 -2.44 -3.85 -4.79
N GLU A 159 -3.46 -3.60 -5.58
CA GLU A 159 -3.97 -2.27 -5.78
C GLU A 159 -4.60 -1.74 -4.49
N THR A 160 -4.70 -0.42 -4.44
CA THR A 160 -5.16 0.33 -3.29
C THR A 160 -6.68 0.52 -3.36
N LEU A 161 -7.27 1.60 -2.89
CA LEU A 161 -8.72 1.75 -2.89
C LEU A 161 -9.26 1.82 -4.34
N ALA A 162 -10.44 1.25 -4.54
CA ALA A 162 -11.32 1.68 -5.63
C ALA A 162 -12.30 2.71 -5.07
N PHE A 163 -12.77 3.62 -5.92
CA PHE A 163 -13.80 4.58 -5.58
C PHE A 163 -15.03 4.40 -6.47
N ARG A 164 -16.22 4.73 -5.97
CA ARG A 164 -17.46 4.76 -6.76
C ARG A 164 -18.28 5.96 -6.33
N LYS A 165 -18.64 6.84 -7.28
CA LYS A 165 -19.43 8.05 -7.00
C LYS A 165 -18.84 8.88 -5.84
N HIS A 166 -17.53 9.11 -5.88
CA HIS A 166 -16.79 9.86 -4.86
C HIS A 166 -16.70 9.23 -3.46
N LYS A 167 -16.94 7.92 -3.32
CA LYS A 167 -16.82 7.20 -2.04
C LYS A 167 -15.87 6.01 -2.16
N PRO A 168 -15.07 5.68 -1.13
CA PRO A 168 -14.29 4.46 -1.12
C PRO A 168 -15.19 3.24 -1.28
N ALA A 169 -14.80 2.32 -2.14
CA ALA A 169 -15.51 1.07 -2.39
C ALA A 169 -15.09 -0.07 -1.47
N TRP A 170 -14.29 0.23 -0.43
CA TRP A 170 -13.69 -0.75 0.48
C TRP A 170 -14.71 -1.78 0.99
N HIS A 171 -15.84 -1.31 1.52
CA HIS A 171 -16.94 -2.15 2.01
C HIS A 171 -18.13 -2.21 1.05
N LEU A 172 -17.95 -1.83 -0.22
CA LEU A 172 -19.00 -1.88 -1.22
C LEU A 172 -19.04 -3.27 -1.86
N GLU A 173 -20.20 -3.92 -1.78
CA GLU A 173 -20.43 -5.19 -2.46
C GLU A 173 -20.49 -4.96 -3.98
N GLY A 174 -19.67 -5.71 -4.71
CA GLY A 174 -19.66 -5.71 -6.17
C GLY A 174 -20.77 -6.61 -6.74
N PRO A 175 -20.94 -6.64 -8.07
CA PRO A 175 -21.95 -7.50 -8.72
C PRO A 175 -21.81 -9.00 -8.40
N ASN A 176 -20.61 -9.43 -8.02
CA ASN A 176 -20.29 -10.82 -7.71
C ASN A 176 -20.61 -11.23 -6.25
N GLY A 177 -21.22 -10.35 -5.45
CA GLY A 177 -21.73 -10.70 -4.11
C GLY A 177 -20.69 -10.67 -2.99
N PHE A 178 -19.57 -9.97 -3.19
CA PHE A 178 -18.55 -9.75 -2.16
C PHE A 178 -17.99 -8.33 -2.22
N THR A 179 -17.43 -7.88 -1.09
CA THR A 179 -16.82 -6.56 -0.95
C THR A 179 -15.41 -6.51 -1.55
N TYR A 180 -14.93 -5.30 -1.86
CA TYR A 180 -13.56 -5.11 -2.33
C TYR A 180 -12.51 -5.55 -1.30
N GLU A 181 -12.79 -5.30 -0.02
CA GLU A 181 -12.01 -5.80 1.11
C GLU A 181 -11.84 -7.32 1.13
N GLU A 182 -12.93 -8.06 0.97
CA GLU A 182 -12.92 -9.52 0.96
C GLU A 182 -12.13 -10.06 -0.24
N MET A 183 -12.27 -9.41 -1.42
CA MET A 183 -11.50 -9.76 -2.61
C MET A 183 -9.99 -9.60 -2.41
N LEU A 184 -9.54 -8.46 -1.88
CA LEU A 184 -8.12 -8.26 -1.62
C LEU A 184 -7.61 -9.19 -0.51
N SER A 185 -8.42 -9.48 0.51
CA SER A 185 -8.07 -10.46 1.55
C SER A 185 -7.87 -11.85 0.95
N ALA A 186 -8.72 -12.26 0.00
CA ALA A 186 -8.57 -13.50 -0.74
C ALA A 186 -7.27 -13.56 -1.56
N PHE A 187 -6.87 -12.45 -2.20
CA PHE A 187 -5.58 -12.37 -2.90
C PHE A 187 -4.39 -12.49 -1.94
N ILE A 188 -4.42 -11.76 -0.81
CA ILE A 188 -3.39 -11.84 0.24
C ILE A 188 -3.21 -13.29 0.69
N GLU A 189 -4.31 -13.96 1.04
CA GLU A 189 -4.27 -15.35 1.51
C GLU A 189 -3.59 -16.29 0.49
N VAL A 190 -3.93 -16.16 -0.80
CA VAL A 190 -3.35 -17.01 -1.85
C VAL A 190 -1.89 -16.68 -2.12
N TYR A 191 -1.51 -15.40 -2.13
CA TYR A 191 -0.11 -15.00 -2.29
C TYR A 191 0.73 -15.51 -1.12
N GLU A 192 0.25 -15.40 0.12
CA GLU A 192 0.92 -15.97 1.29
C GLU A 192 1.02 -17.50 1.21
N GLU A 193 -0.07 -18.21 0.87
CA GLU A 193 -0.06 -19.68 0.69
C GLU A 193 0.96 -20.08 -0.38
N CYS A 194 1.05 -19.32 -1.46
CA CYS A 194 1.95 -19.57 -2.57
C CYS A 194 3.35 -18.99 -2.34
N GLN A 195 3.65 -18.36 -1.20
CA GLN A 195 4.95 -17.72 -0.94
C GLN A 195 5.34 -16.73 -2.06
N VAL A 196 4.38 -15.92 -2.48
CA VAL A 196 4.60 -14.81 -3.42
C VAL A 196 4.70 -13.53 -2.59
N PRO A 197 5.82 -12.80 -2.64
CA PRO A 197 5.91 -11.50 -1.97
C PRO A 197 4.86 -10.53 -2.51
N ILE A 198 4.32 -9.71 -1.61
CA ILE A 198 3.21 -8.81 -1.89
C ILE A 198 3.72 -7.38 -1.83
N PHE A 199 3.68 -6.68 -2.96
CA PHE A 199 3.76 -5.23 -2.99
C PHE A 199 2.35 -4.67 -2.82
N ASP A 200 2.02 -4.30 -1.58
CA ASP A 200 0.76 -3.63 -1.27
C ASP A 200 0.95 -2.12 -1.34
N ILE A 201 0.32 -1.48 -2.33
CA ILE A 201 0.47 -0.03 -2.55
C ILE A 201 0.05 0.76 -1.29
N ARG A 202 -0.88 0.22 -0.50
CA ARG A 202 -1.40 0.88 0.72
C ARG A 202 -0.36 0.91 1.84
N ASP A 203 0.57 -0.05 1.89
CA ASP A 203 1.67 -0.03 2.87
C ASP A 203 2.60 1.18 2.69
N TYR A 204 2.46 1.90 1.57
CA TYR A 204 3.19 3.13 1.26
C TYR A 204 2.33 4.39 1.34
N HIS A 205 1.13 4.31 1.94
CA HIS A 205 0.20 5.44 2.05
C HIS A 205 -0.27 6.02 0.69
N LEU A 206 -0.26 5.21 -0.36
CA LEU A 206 -0.63 5.63 -1.72
C LEU A 206 -2.04 5.12 -2.12
N GLY A 207 -2.79 5.94 -2.86
CA GLY A 207 -4.15 5.66 -3.35
C GLY A 207 -5.22 5.59 -2.26
N ASN A 208 -5.02 6.31 -1.17
CA ASN A 208 -6.01 6.44 -0.11
C ASN A 208 -7.01 7.59 -0.38
N HIS A 209 -6.76 8.45 -1.36
CA HIS A 209 -7.56 9.65 -1.65
C HIS A 209 -8.00 9.75 -3.09
N MET A 210 -9.18 10.31 -3.30
CA MET A 210 -9.77 10.46 -4.62
C MET A 210 -8.96 11.38 -5.56
N ASP A 211 -8.28 12.39 -5.03
CA ASP A 211 -7.44 13.30 -5.84
C ASP A 211 -6.16 12.63 -6.37
N GLU A 212 -5.86 11.42 -5.92
CA GLU A 212 -4.78 10.58 -6.45
C GLU A 212 -5.17 9.85 -7.74
N TYR A 213 -6.46 9.94 -8.13
CA TYR A 213 -7.07 9.28 -9.27
C TYR A 213 -7.52 10.29 -10.33
N VAL A 214 -7.44 9.90 -11.61
CA VAL A 214 -7.91 10.71 -12.76
C VAL A 214 -9.40 10.58 -13.00
N ASP A 215 -9.99 9.47 -12.56
CA ASP A 215 -11.44 9.24 -12.56
C ASP A 215 -11.97 8.97 -11.16
N ASP A 216 -13.29 8.98 -11.01
CA ASP A 216 -13.94 8.64 -9.75
C ASP A 216 -14.01 7.12 -9.50
N ARG A 217 -13.11 6.35 -10.12
CA ARG A 217 -13.15 4.90 -10.20
C ARG A 217 -11.89 4.24 -9.66
N ASP A 218 -10.83 4.20 -10.45
CA ASP A 218 -9.71 3.30 -10.19
C ASP A 218 -8.40 3.65 -10.90
N HIS A 219 -8.38 4.64 -11.79
CA HIS A 219 -7.16 4.98 -12.54
C HIS A 219 -6.36 6.09 -11.84
N PHE A 220 -5.07 5.85 -11.60
CA PHE A 220 -4.19 6.81 -10.93
C PHE A 220 -3.78 7.98 -11.83
N THR A 221 -3.48 9.12 -11.19
CA THR A 221 -2.78 10.23 -11.84
C THR A 221 -1.34 9.87 -12.19
N LEU A 222 -0.75 10.58 -13.16
CA LEU A 222 0.67 10.41 -13.51
C LEU A 222 1.61 10.59 -12.30
N ALA A 223 1.33 11.59 -11.45
CA ALA A 223 2.11 11.84 -10.24
C ALA A 223 2.04 10.65 -9.27
N MET A 224 0.89 9.97 -9.22
CA MET A 224 0.71 8.79 -8.39
C MET A 224 1.43 7.56 -8.98
N HIS A 225 1.36 7.32 -10.30
CA HIS A 225 2.16 6.27 -10.95
C HIS A 225 3.66 6.39 -10.66
N LYS A 226 4.21 7.62 -10.64
CA LYS A 226 5.62 7.86 -10.29
C LYS A 226 5.92 7.52 -8.83
N GLN A 227 5.02 7.83 -7.91
CA GLN A 227 5.18 7.49 -6.49
C GLN A 227 5.13 5.97 -6.27
N ILE A 228 4.14 5.29 -6.87
CA ILE A 228 4.02 3.83 -6.81
C ILE A 228 5.28 3.16 -7.38
N ALA A 229 5.87 3.70 -8.45
CA ALA A 229 7.09 3.17 -9.03
C ALA A 229 8.29 3.24 -8.08
N VAL A 230 8.46 4.37 -7.36
CA VAL A 230 9.51 4.54 -6.35
C VAL A 230 9.26 3.61 -5.16
N SER A 231 8.01 3.46 -4.71
CA SER A 231 7.65 2.51 -3.66
C SER A 231 7.92 1.05 -4.07
N LEU A 232 7.70 0.69 -5.33
CA LEU A 232 8.01 -0.66 -5.84
C LEU A 232 9.53 -0.89 -5.93
N GLU A 233 10.29 0.11 -6.35
CA GLU A 233 11.76 0.07 -6.30
C GLU A 233 12.25 -0.15 -4.85
N ASP A 234 11.72 0.65 -3.92
CA ASP A 234 12.03 0.57 -2.50
C ASP A 234 11.70 -0.83 -1.92
N PHE A 235 10.53 -1.38 -2.24
CA PHE A 235 10.13 -2.75 -1.91
C PHE A 235 11.16 -3.79 -2.37
N VAL A 236 11.64 -3.68 -3.61
CA VAL A 236 12.60 -4.61 -4.20
C VAL A 236 13.95 -4.50 -3.49
N TYR A 237 14.47 -3.29 -3.27
CA TYR A 237 15.73 -3.09 -2.54
C TYR A 237 15.67 -3.59 -1.10
N HIS A 238 14.50 -3.50 -0.47
CA HIS A 238 14.25 -4.02 0.87
C HIS A 238 13.85 -5.50 0.89
N LYS A 239 14.31 -6.26 -0.10
CA LYS A 239 14.17 -7.73 -0.18
C LYS A 239 12.71 -8.17 -0.20
N TYR A 240 11.88 -7.42 -0.91
CA TYR A 240 10.46 -7.70 -1.07
C TYR A 240 9.72 -7.71 0.28
N GLN A 241 10.13 -6.79 1.16
CA GLN A 241 9.47 -6.50 2.42
C GLN A 241 8.84 -5.11 2.33
N THR A 242 7.70 -4.93 2.98
CA THR A 242 7.06 -3.62 3.11
C THR A 242 7.59 -2.89 4.36
N PRO A 243 7.46 -1.55 4.42
CA PRO A 243 7.77 -0.77 5.61
C PRO A 243 7.10 -1.34 6.86
N VAL A 244 7.72 -1.15 8.04
CA VAL A 244 7.13 -1.57 9.33
C VAL A 244 5.85 -0.79 9.65
N ASP A 245 5.63 0.32 8.96
CA ASP A 245 4.46 1.18 9.11
C ASP A 245 3.28 0.73 8.25
N ARG A 246 2.99 -0.58 8.25
CA ARG A 246 1.85 -1.17 7.53
C ARG A 246 0.52 -0.49 7.88
N LEU A 247 -0.33 -0.36 6.87
CA LEU A 247 -1.66 0.21 6.99
C LEU A 247 -2.73 -0.85 7.21
N GLY A 248 -3.63 -0.60 8.17
CA GLY A 248 -4.79 -1.44 8.44
C GLY A 248 -4.68 -2.33 9.67
N GLU A 249 -5.85 -2.75 10.17
CA GLU A 249 -6.04 -3.62 11.34
C GLU A 249 -5.42 -3.14 12.66
N THR A 250 -4.95 -1.88 12.69
CA THR A 250 -4.39 -1.25 13.88
C THR A 250 -5.38 -0.24 14.44
N ILE A 251 -5.48 -0.17 15.77
CA ILE A 251 -6.27 0.87 16.43
C ILE A 251 -5.40 2.12 16.56
N LYS A 252 -5.75 3.17 15.82
CA LYS A 252 -5.06 4.46 15.80
C LYS A 252 -5.68 5.39 16.85
N ILE A 253 -4.90 5.85 17.81
CA ILE A 253 -5.30 6.85 18.79
C ILE A 253 -4.73 8.20 18.38
N VAL A 254 -5.59 9.13 17.98
CA VAL A 254 -5.17 10.48 17.58
C VAL A 254 -4.97 11.35 18.83
N PHE A 255 -3.72 11.76 19.07
CA PHE A 255 -3.32 12.47 20.27
C PHE A 255 -2.73 13.85 19.97
N LYS A 256 -3.55 14.91 20.06
CA LYS A 256 -3.18 16.30 19.75
C LYS A 256 -2.45 17.05 20.88
N GLY A 257 -2.18 16.39 22.01
CA GLY A 257 -1.52 17.00 23.17
C GLY A 257 0.01 16.89 23.18
N GLU A 258 0.60 17.38 24.27
CA GLU A 258 2.02 17.28 24.57
C GLU A 258 2.36 15.93 25.22
N LEU A 259 2.79 14.94 24.42
CA LEU A 259 2.93 13.53 24.84
C LEU A 259 3.72 13.33 26.14
N PHE A 260 4.73 14.15 26.40
CA PHE A 260 5.63 14.01 27.55
C PHE A 260 5.22 14.83 28.79
N LYS A 261 4.12 15.58 28.75
CA LYS A 261 3.61 16.36 29.89
C LYS A 261 2.41 15.68 30.52
N ASP A 262 2.49 15.27 31.78
CA ASP A 262 1.37 14.61 32.43
C ASP A 262 0.09 15.46 32.38
N SER A 263 -1.04 14.81 32.06
CA SER A 263 -2.36 15.44 32.04
C SER A 263 -3.46 14.37 32.05
N GLU A 264 -4.69 14.78 32.37
CA GLU A 264 -5.84 13.86 32.46
C GLU A 264 -6.04 13.04 31.17
N ILE A 265 -5.84 13.67 30.01
CA ILE A 265 -5.96 13.03 28.71
C ILE A 265 -4.95 11.87 28.54
N HIS A 266 -3.73 11.99 29.12
CA HIS A 266 -2.71 10.95 29.06
C HIS A 266 -3.12 9.74 29.88
N GLN A 267 -3.62 9.97 31.09
CA GLN A 267 -4.08 8.89 31.96
C GLN A 267 -5.20 8.10 31.28
N LYS A 268 -6.17 8.80 30.67
CA LYS A 268 -7.22 8.18 29.86
C LYS A 268 -6.68 7.43 28.65
N MET A 269 -5.66 7.96 27.99
CA MET A 269 -5.02 7.29 26.85
C MET A 269 -4.33 6.00 27.30
N PHE A 270 -3.59 6.02 28.40
CA PHE A 270 -2.88 4.86 28.93
C PHE A 270 -3.85 3.77 29.41
N GLU A 271 -4.92 4.14 30.10
CA GLU A 271 -6.02 3.22 30.44
C GLU A 271 -6.57 2.52 29.20
N LYS A 272 -6.83 3.30 28.13
CA LYS A 272 -7.36 2.77 26.87
C LYS A 272 -6.38 1.82 26.19
N ILE A 273 -5.10 2.19 26.09
CA ILE A 273 -4.04 1.37 25.50
C ILE A 273 -3.94 0.03 26.23
N ARG A 274 -3.87 0.03 27.57
CA ARG A 274 -3.74 -1.21 28.36
C ARG A 274 -4.95 -2.12 28.17
N LYS A 275 -6.16 -1.56 28.08
CA LYS A 275 -7.38 -2.32 27.79
C LYS A 275 -7.35 -2.96 26.40
N LEU A 276 -6.83 -2.26 25.39
CA LEU A 276 -6.72 -2.79 24.03
C LEU A 276 -5.66 -3.91 23.95
N ASP A 277 -4.53 -3.74 24.64
CA ASP A 277 -3.48 -4.76 24.73
C ASP A 277 -3.99 -6.06 25.39
N GLN A 278 -4.77 -5.96 26.46
CA GLN A 278 -5.44 -7.12 27.08
C GLN A 278 -6.39 -7.86 26.13
N LEU A 279 -6.93 -7.17 25.12
CA LEU A 279 -7.77 -7.77 24.06
C LEU A 279 -6.94 -8.27 22.87
N GLY A 280 -5.61 -8.24 22.94
CA GLY A 280 -4.72 -8.63 21.87
C GLY A 280 -4.74 -7.68 20.67
N LYS A 281 -5.18 -6.43 20.85
CA LYS A 281 -5.30 -5.45 19.76
C LYS A 281 -4.01 -4.64 19.61
N GLN A 282 -3.51 -4.57 18.38
CA GLN A 282 -2.38 -3.71 18.05
C GLN A 282 -2.83 -2.24 18.09
N THR A 283 -2.08 -1.42 18.83
CA THR A 283 -2.42 -0.01 19.07
C THR A 283 -1.27 0.88 18.62
N GLU A 284 -1.61 1.98 17.96
CA GLU A 284 -0.68 3.02 17.56
C GLU A 284 -1.18 4.40 18.00
N VAL A 285 -0.30 5.19 18.62
CA VAL A 285 -0.59 6.57 19.01
C VAL A 285 -0.03 7.52 17.96
N LEU A 286 -0.89 8.35 17.37
CA LEU A 286 -0.52 9.40 16.42
C LEU A 286 -0.37 10.72 17.16
N CYS A 287 0.83 11.28 17.20
CA CYS A 287 1.14 12.50 17.94
C CYS A 287 1.66 13.63 17.04
N PHE A 288 1.36 14.86 17.46
CA PHE A 288 1.58 16.06 16.63
C PHE A 288 2.53 17.08 17.27
N MET A 289 3.08 16.78 18.44
CA MET A 289 4.05 17.66 19.09
C MET A 289 5.35 17.75 18.28
N MET A 290 5.93 18.94 18.19
CA MET A 290 7.26 19.12 17.63
C MET A 290 8.29 19.02 18.76
N ASP A 291 9.11 17.97 18.75
CA ASP A 291 10.19 17.78 19.71
C ASP A 291 11.40 17.17 19.00
N VAL A 292 12.50 17.93 18.94
CA VAL A 292 13.75 17.46 18.29
C VAL A 292 14.41 16.31 19.04
N ASP A 293 14.10 16.14 20.33
CA ASP A 293 14.61 15.09 21.22
C ASP A 293 13.61 13.93 21.39
N PHE A 294 12.60 13.85 20.52
CA PHE A 294 11.54 12.84 20.59
C PHE A 294 12.09 11.41 20.71
N ASN A 295 13.15 11.08 19.95
CA ASN A 295 13.76 9.75 19.94
C ASN A 295 14.28 9.31 21.31
N ASN A 296 14.95 10.22 22.03
CA ASN A 296 15.55 9.89 23.32
C ASN A 296 14.48 9.79 24.42
N LYS A 297 13.41 10.58 24.29
CA LYS A 297 12.32 10.61 25.28
C LYS A 297 11.35 9.44 25.15
N ILE A 298 11.11 8.94 23.93
CA ILE A 298 10.04 7.96 23.70
C ILE A 298 10.26 6.63 24.42
N LYS A 299 11.49 6.11 24.42
CA LYS A 299 11.81 4.85 25.11
C LYS A 299 11.58 4.99 26.61
N ARG A 300 12.12 6.06 27.21
CA ARG A 300 11.92 6.38 28.63
C ARG A 300 10.43 6.58 28.95
N PHE A 301 9.68 7.23 28.06
CA PHE A 301 8.25 7.45 28.22
C PHE A 301 7.45 6.15 28.26
N ILE A 302 7.73 5.21 27.35
CA ILE A 302 7.09 3.88 27.33
C ILE A 302 7.40 3.13 28.63
N ASP A 303 8.67 3.12 29.05
CA ASP A 303 9.13 2.40 30.23
C ASP A 303 8.52 2.96 31.54
N ILE A 304 8.58 4.28 31.74
CA ILE A 304 8.06 4.93 32.96
C ILE A 304 6.55 4.72 33.11
N ASN A 305 5.81 4.77 31.99
CA ASN A 305 4.35 4.66 32.02
C ASN A 305 3.85 3.22 31.92
N SER A 306 4.75 2.23 31.91
CA SER A 306 4.41 0.80 31.80
C SER A 306 3.45 0.52 30.64
N LEU A 307 3.75 1.10 29.48
CA LEU A 307 2.97 0.85 28.27
C LEU A 307 3.38 -0.48 27.63
N PRO A 308 2.50 -1.12 26.84
CA PRO A 308 2.82 -2.36 26.13
C PRO A 308 4.08 -2.19 25.27
N LYS A 309 4.99 -3.16 25.32
CA LYS A 309 6.28 -3.08 24.61
C LYS A 309 6.15 -3.03 23.09
N ASN A 310 5.05 -3.54 22.56
CA ASN A 310 4.69 -3.54 21.14
C ASN A 310 3.88 -2.29 20.74
N ILE A 311 3.66 -1.33 21.64
CA ILE A 311 2.98 -0.08 21.28
C ILE A 311 3.79 0.67 20.22
N LYS A 312 3.10 1.15 19.19
CA LYS A 312 3.69 2.05 18.21
C LYS A 312 3.32 3.49 18.55
N ILE A 313 4.29 4.40 18.47
CA ILE A 313 4.02 5.84 18.63
C ILE A 313 4.62 6.55 17.42
N THR A 314 3.74 7.13 16.61
CA THR A 314 4.11 7.82 15.38
C THR A 314 3.95 9.30 15.57
N ASN A 315 5.04 10.03 15.35
CA ASN A 315 5.05 11.48 15.37
C ASN A 315 5.04 12.02 13.93
N ILE A 316 4.20 13.02 13.66
CA ILE A 316 4.07 13.59 12.32
C ILE A 316 5.40 14.12 11.76
N TYR A 317 6.22 14.80 12.56
CA TYR A 317 7.50 15.33 12.09
C TYR A 317 8.53 14.21 11.87
N GLN A 318 8.47 13.17 12.69
CA GLN A 318 9.25 11.96 12.49
C GLN A 318 8.87 11.24 11.19
N TYR A 319 7.58 11.17 10.88
CA TYR A 319 7.08 10.66 9.61
C TYR A 319 7.66 11.47 8.44
N TYR A 320 7.53 12.79 8.42
CA TYR A 320 8.07 13.58 7.30
C TYR A 320 9.60 13.59 7.22
N ALA A 321 10.31 13.39 8.34
CA ALA A 321 11.77 13.24 8.31
C ALA A 321 12.21 11.95 7.58
N TYR A 322 11.39 10.90 7.64
CA TYR A 322 11.60 9.63 6.96
C TYR A 322 10.29 8.82 6.86
N PRO A 323 9.50 9.00 5.77
CA PRO A 323 8.11 8.52 5.68
C PRO A 323 7.97 7.02 5.43
N PHE A 324 9.02 6.34 4.94
CA PHE A 324 9.03 4.90 4.69
C PHE A 324 10.05 4.21 5.58
N ARG A 325 9.62 3.83 6.79
CA ARG A 325 10.51 3.21 7.77
C ARG A 325 10.47 1.70 7.65
N TYR A 326 11.64 1.10 7.54
CA TYR A 326 11.85 -0.37 7.65
C TYR A 326 12.34 -0.80 9.04
N SER A 327 12.61 0.18 9.91
CA SER A 327 13.04 -0.06 11.28
C SER A 327 12.22 0.79 12.25
N ASN A 328 12.01 0.28 13.46
CA ASN A 328 11.28 0.98 14.52
C ASN A 328 12.07 2.15 15.14
N ASN A 329 13.20 2.55 14.56
CA ASN A 329 14.01 3.64 15.06
C ASN A 329 13.42 4.98 14.61
N SER A 330 13.49 5.99 15.48
CA SER A 330 13.12 7.36 15.12
C SER A 330 14.33 8.18 14.70
N GLU A 331 14.08 9.19 13.88
CA GLU A 331 15.10 10.02 13.26
C GLU A 331 15.54 11.13 14.22
N THR A 332 16.84 11.46 14.18
CA THR A 332 17.35 12.66 14.83
C THR A 332 16.91 13.87 14.01
N LEU A 333 16.20 14.80 14.65
CA LEU A 333 15.75 16.05 14.03
C LEU A 333 16.62 17.21 14.47
N LEU A 334 16.83 18.16 13.58
CA LEU A 334 17.56 19.39 13.85
C LEU A 334 16.77 20.59 13.35
N LEU A 335 16.55 21.58 14.22
CA LEU A 335 15.88 22.83 13.86
C LEU A 335 16.93 23.94 13.66
N LYS A 336 16.97 24.55 12.47
CA LYS A 336 17.80 25.73 12.18
C LYS A 336 16.95 26.83 11.55
N LYS A 337 16.95 28.03 12.13
CA LYS A 337 16.29 29.23 11.57
C LYS A 337 14.86 28.96 11.04
N SER A 338 14.08 28.16 11.77
CA SER A 338 12.71 27.73 11.41
C SER A 338 12.56 26.63 10.36
N THR A 339 13.63 25.92 9.99
CA THR A 339 13.56 24.73 9.10
C THR A 339 14.03 23.48 9.84
N LEU A 340 13.25 22.39 9.71
CA LEU A 340 13.59 21.07 10.22
C LEU A 340 14.40 20.27 9.21
N TYR A 341 15.44 19.64 9.72
CA TYR A 341 16.36 18.77 8.99
C TYR A 341 16.39 17.39 9.63
N ASN A 342 16.47 16.35 8.81
CA ASN A 342 16.72 14.99 9.30
C ASN A 342 18.23 14.76 9.55
N LYS A 343 18.61 13.56 10.01
CA LYS A 343 20.02 13.21 10.28
C LYS A 343 20.94 13.33 9.05
N HIS A 344 20.38 13.30 7.84
CA HIS A 344 21.12 13.42 6.58
C HIS A 344 21.28 14.88 6.14
N GLY A 345 20.73 15.84 6.88
CA GLY A 345 20.75 17.25 6.51
C GLY A 345 19.72 17.61 5.44
N SER A 346 18.76 16.73 5.13
CA SER A 346 17.66 17.04 4.22
C SER A 346 16.59 17.85 4.94
N GLU A 347 16.21 18.97 4.36
CA GLU A 347 15.13 19.83 4.84
C GLU A 347 13.77 19.25 4.43
N PHE A 348 12.79 19.27 5.35
CA PHE A 348 11.48 18.64 5.10
C PHE A 348 10.27 19.44 5.59
N VAL A 349 10.41 20.28 6.62
CA VAL A 349 9.37 21.19 7.11
C VAL A 349 9.98 22.56 7.36
N ARG A 350 9.31 23.62 6.93
CA ARG A 350 9.68 25.01 7.22
C ARG A 350 8.51 25.74 7.85
N PHE A 351 8.77 26.36 8.99
CA PHE A 351 7.82 27.21 9.71
C PHE A 351 7.96 28.66 9.25
N ILE A 352 6.83 29.27 8.91
CA ILE A 352 6.72 30.65 8.40
C ILE A 352 5.58 31.30 9.19
N ASP A 353 5.94 32.09 10.21
CA ASP A 353 4.99 32.68 11.16
C ASP A 353 4.05 31.63 11.78
N GLU A 354 2.73 31.76 11.60
CA GLU A 354 1.70 30.81 12.07
C GLU A 354 1.42 29.67 11.07
N GLN A 355 2.19 29.60 9.98
CA GLN A 355 2.04 28.63 8.90
C GLN A 355 3.28 27.75 8.75
N LEU A 356 3.13 26.69 7.96
CA LEU A 356 4.22 25.82 7.58
C LEU A 356 4.14 25.43 6.11
N THR A 357 5.28 24.99 5.58
CA THR A 357 5.41 24.38 4.25
C THR A 357 6.17 23.07 4.37
N LEU A 358 5.82 22.13 3.49
CA LEU A 358 6.46 20.83 3.39
C LEU A 358 7.32 20.79 2.14
N TYR A 359 8.47 20.11 2.21
CA TYR A 359 9.27 19.87 1.02
C TYR A 359 8.73 18.65 0.28
N ASP A 360 8.22 18.87 -0.93
CA ASP A 360 7.84 17.79 -1.85
C ASP A 360 9.11 17.35 -2.58
N SER A 361 9.75 16.29 -2.08
CA SER A 361 10.99 15.76 -2.65
C SER A 361 10.83 15.26 -4.08
N PHE A 362 9.62 14.88 -4.48
CA PHE A 362 9.33 14.40 -5.83
C PHE A 362 9.21 15.54 -6.84
N LYS A 363 8.61 16.67 -6.42
CA LYS A 363 8.52 17.87 -7.27
C LYS A 363 9.69 18.82 -7.08
N GLY A 364 10.61 18.51 -6.16
CA GLY A 364 11.78 19.33 -5.84
C GLY A 364 11.41 20.73 -5.34
N ARG A 365 10.24 20.90 -4.71
CA ARG A 365 9.71 22.23 -4.35
C ARG A 365 8.94 22.21 -3.04
N TRP A 366 8.81 23.38 -2.43
CA TRP A 366 7.96 23.56 -1.25
C TRP A 366 6.48 23.60 -1.62
N THR A 367 5.64 23.05 -0.75
CA THR A 367 4.18 23.18 -0.87
C THR A 367 3.75 24.63 -0.64
N LYS A 368 2.48 24.92 -0.95
CA LYS A 368 1.86 26.17 -0.49
C LYS A 368 1.86 26.21 1.05
N PRO A 369 1.97 27.40 1.65
CA PRO A 369 1.80 27.57 3.09
C PRO A 369 0.45 27.04 3.56
N MET A 370 0.44 26.39 4.71
CA MET A 370 -0.76 25.86 5.36
C MET A 370 -0.72 26.10 6.85
N THR A 371 -1.88 26.18 7.48
CA THR A 371 -1.97 26.25 8.95
C THR A 371 -1.56 24.91 9.57
N GLN A 372 -1.18 24.93 10.84
CA GLN A 372 -0.87 23.71 11.58
C GLN A 372 -2.07 22.73 11.62
N GLU A 373 -3.30 23.24 11.71
CA GLU A 373 -4.50 22.41 11.67
C GLU A 373 -4.68 21.73 10.31
N GLN A 374 -4.47 22.47 9.22
CA GLN A 374 -4.49 21.90 7.86
C GLN A 374 -3.44 20.82 7.70
N PHE A 375 -2.21 21.06 8.18
CA PHE A 375 -1.14 20.08 8.16
C PHE A 375 -1.53 18.78 8.87
N TYR A 376 -2.10 18.87 10.08
CA TYR A 376 -2.51 17.70 10.86
C TYR A 376 -3.66 16.96 10.17
N LYS A 377 -4.61 17.69 9.60
CA LYS A 377 -5.73 17.12 8.84
C LYS A 377 -5.24 16.37 7.61
N TYR A 378 -4.41 16.99 6.77
CA TYR A 378 -3.88 16.36 5.56
C TYR A 378 -3.02 15.14 5.87
N TRP A 379 -2.20 15.21 6.93
CA TRP A 379 -1.41 14.04 7.33
C TRP A 379 -2.30 12.90 7.85
N LEU A 380 -3.31 13.18 8.68
CA LEU A 380 -4.22 12.13 9.15
C LEU A 380 -4.99 11.49 8.00
N GLN A 381 -5.47 12.30 7.06
CA GLN A 381 -6.10 11.84 5.83
C GLN A 381 -5.16 10.88 5.07
N HIS A 382 -3.91 11.26 4.87
CA HIS A 382 -2.91 10.44 4.17
C HIS A 382 -2.49 9.17 4.93
N TYR A 383 -2.27 9.30 6.23
CA TYR A 383 -1.67 8.27 7.06
C TYR A 383 -2.67 7.23 7.58
N ILE A 384 -3.94 7.57 7.74
CA ILE A 384 -4.94 6.64 8.26
C ILE A 384 -5.58 5.87 7.10
N SER A 385 -5.56 4.55 7.20
CA SER A 385 -6.23 3.67 6.27
C SER A 385 -7.72 3.56 6.57
N MET A 386 -8.50 3.28 5.54
CA MET A 386 -9.92 2.92 5.69
C MET A 386 -10.14 1.64 6.50
N LYS A 387 -9.11 0.78 6.63
CA LYS A 387 -9.14 -0.43 7.47
C LYS A 387 -8.83 -0.17 8.95
N ASP A 388 -8.36 1.02 9.30
CA ASP A 388 -7.99 1.33 10.68
C ASP A 388 -9.22 1.63 11.53
N GLU A 389 -9.15 1.27 12.81
CA GLU A 389 -10.08 1.82 13.79
C GLU A 389 -9.47 3.09 14.38
N VAL A 390 -10.17 4.22 14.27
CA VAL A 390 -9.66 5.49 14.78
C VAL A 390 -10.37 5.89 16.06
N LEU A 391 -9.59 6.26 17.07
CA LEU A 391 -10.05 6.81 18.34
C LEU A 391 -9.59 8.25 18.48
N ILE A 392 -10.51 9.16 18.81
CA ILE A 392 -10.22 10.56 19.11
C ILE A 392 -10.73 10.92 20.51
N PHE A 393 -10.04 11.82 21.20
CA PHE A 393 -10.50 12.29 22.51
C PHE A 393 -11.53 13.42 22.35
N LYS A 394 -12.74 13.20 22.87
CA LYS A 394 -13.84 14.16 22.91
C LYS A 394 -14.57 14.03 24.24
N GLU A 395 -14.93 15.15 24.85
CA GLU A 395 -15.79 15.19 26.06
C GLU A 395 -15.32 14.23 27.18
N GLY A 396 -14.01 14.19 27.44
CA GLY A 396 -13.45 13.40 28.54
C GLY A 396 -13.19 11.91 28.23
N LYS A 397 -13.46 11.43 27.01
CA LYS A 397 -13.29 10.01 26.63
C LYS A 397 -12.80 9.83 25.20
N PHE A 398 -12.27 8.64 24.91
CA PHE A 398 -11.90 8.24 23.55
C PHE A 398 -13.11 7.63 22.83
N GLU A 399 -13.54 8.28 21.76
CA GLU A 399 -14.64 7.84 20.91
C GLU A 399 -14.12 7.32 19.58
N ARG A 400 -14.81 6.29 19.05
CA ARG A 400 -14.52 5.76 17.72
C ARG A 400 -15.05 6.73 16.68
N VAL A 401 -14.20 7.08 15.72
CA VAL A 401 -14.60 7.81 14.52
C VAL A 401 -14.28 7.01 13.29
N HIS A 402 -15.11 7.21 12.27
CA HIS A 402 -14.87 6.58 10.98
C HIS A 402 -13.72 7.33 10.28
N PRO A 403 -12.74 6.65 9.65
CA PRO A 403 -11.64 7.32 8.93
C PRO A 403 -12.12 8.46 8.01
N LEU A 404 -13.17 8.22 7.21
CA LEU A 404 -13.85 9.23 6.38
C LEU A 404 -14.23 10.55 7.09
N GLN A 405 -14.54 10.52 8.39
CA GLN A 405 -14.89 11.73 9.13
C GLN A 405 -13.68 12.65 9.36
N LEU A 406 -12.46 12.15 9.17
CA LEU A 406 -11.23 12.94 9.16
C LEU A 406 -11.01 13.64 7.80
N HIS A 407 -11.73 13.22 6.76
CA HIS A 407 -11.63 13.80 5.42
C HIS A 407 -12.50 15.06 5.25
N ASN A 408 -13.55 15.19 6.06
CA ASN A 408 -14.44 16.36 6.13
C ASN A 408 -13.90 17.39 7.11
#